data_AF-A0A419KWV4-F1
#
_entry.id   AF-A0A419KWV4-F1
#
_cell.length_a   1.000
_cell.length_b   1.000
_cell.length_c   1.000
_cell.angle_alpha   90.00
_cell.angle_beta   90.00
_cell.angle_gamma   90.00
#
_symmetry.space_group_name_H-M   'P 1'
#
loop_
_entity.id
_entity.type
_entity.pdbx_description
1 polymer ?
#
loop_
_entity_poly.entity_id
_entity_poly.type
_entity_poly.pdbx_seq_one_letter_code
_entity_poly.pdbx_strand_id
1 'polypeptide(L)'
;MPMAFVLINVEMDGGKEVLENLKRIEEVKEAYSLFGVYDVIAKVEAEDRQRIEEIIVWKIRKFDKVRQTITSWVHAGFNRDRKTILGNEKPGLHSRKAPQAKN
;
A
#
# COMPACT_ATOMS: atom_id res chain seq x y z
N MET A 1 7.80 16.72 3.00
CA MET A 1 6.97 16.20 1.90
C MET A 1 5.60 15.86 2.46
N PRO A 2 4.53 16.51 2.00
CA PRO A 2 3.17 16.12 2.35
C PRO A 2 2.86 14.68 1.97
N MET A 3 1.90 14.09 2.67
CA MET A 3 1.48 12.71 2.49
C MET A 3 -0.03 12.58 2.64
N ALA A 4 -0.64 11.72 1.83
CA ALA A 4 -2.04 11.34 1.98
C ALA A 4 -2.23 9.84 1.75
N PHE A 5 -3.21 9.27 2.44
CA PHE A 5 -3.79 7.99 2.07
C PHE A 5 -5.02 8.24 1.19
N VAL A 6 -5.05 7.60 0.02
CA VAL A 6 -6.15 7.65 -0.93
C VAL A 6 -6.87 6.31 -0.86
N LEU A 7 -8.08 6.31 -0.33
CA LEU A 7 -8.97 5.15 -0.34
C LEU A 7 -9.79 5.19 -1.63
N ILE A 8 -9.86 4.06 -2.32
CA ILE A 8 -10.37 3.99 -3.69
C ILE A 8 -11.44 2.90 -3.73
N ASN A 9 -12.61 3.26 -4.27
CA ASN A 9 -13.62 2.30 -4.68
C ASN A 9 -13.53 2.08 -6.18
N VAL A 10 -13.61 0.82 -6.58
CA VAL A 10 -13.49 0.38 -7.97
C VAL A 10 -14.78 -0.28 -8.44
N GLU A 11 -14.96 -0.40 -9.76
CA GLU A 11 -15.97 -1.27 -10.34
C GLU A 11 -15.64 -2.74 -10.04
N MET A 12 -16.66 -3.61 -10.16
CA MET A 12 -16.46 -5.05 -10.05
C MET A 12 -15.30 -5.48 -10.96
N ASP A 13 -14.43 -6.37 -10.47
CA ASP A 13 -13.17 -6.83 -11.11
C ASP A 13 -12.04 -5.81 -11.34
N GLY A 14 -12.28 -4.51 -11.14
CA GLY A 14 -11.30 -3.45 -11.46
C GLY A 14 -10.10 -3.32 -10.52
N GLY A 15 -10.13 -3.95 -9.34
CA GLY A 15 -9.11 -3.74 -8.29
C GLY A 15 -7.69 -4.10 -8.72
N LYS A 16 -7.52 -5.17 -9.52
CA LYS A 16 -6.20 -5.59 -10.00
C LYS A 16 -5.62 -4.59 -11.02
N GLU A 17 -6.45 -4.11 -11.94
CA GLU A 17 -6.02 -3.13 -12.94
C GLU A 17 -5.62 -1.80 -12.29
N VAL A 18 -6.44 -1.31 -11.35
CA VAL A 18 -6.14 -0.07 -10.61
C VAL A 18 -4.82 -0.19 -9.85
N LEU A 19 -4.53 -1.32 -9.22
CA LEU A 19 -3.23 -1.56 -8.58
C LEU A 19 -2.05 -1.50 -9.57
N GLU A 20 -2.18 -2.11 -10.76
CA GLU A 20 -1.13 -2.07 -11.77
C GLU A 20 -0.92 -0.66 -12.35
N ASN A 21 -1.99 0.13 -12.48
CA ASN A 21 -1.91 1.52 -12.90
C ASN A 21 -1.26 2.41 -11.83
N LEU A 22 -1.60 2.19 -10.55
CA LEU A 22 -0.99 2.90 -9.41
C LEU A 22 0.53 2.69 -9.33
N LYS A 23 1.03 1.48 -9.60
CA LYS A 23 2.48 1.18 -9.61
C LYS A 23 3.29 2.03 -10.59
N ARG A 24 2.65 2.60 -11.62
CA ARG A 24 3.31 3.44 -12.64
C ARG A 24 3.43 4.91 -12.22
N ILE A 25 2.82 5.29 -11.11
CA ILE A 25 2.88 6.64 -10.55
C ILE A 25 3.98 6.69 -9.49
N GLU A 26 5.06 7.41 -9.75
CA GLU A 26 6.22 7.52 -8.85
C GLU A 26 5.85 8.03 -7.46
N GLU A 27 4.87 8.92 -7.38
CA GLU A 27 4.40 9.53 -6.13
C GLU A 27 3.58 8.54 -5.27
N VAL A 28 3.10 7.42 -5.83
CA VAL A 28 2.45 6.34 -5.10
C VAL A 28 3.53 5.43 -4.51
N LYS A 29 3.77 5.54 -3.20
CA LYS A 29 4.83 4.80 -2.51
C LYS A 29 4.44 3.38 -2.16
N GLU A 30 3.18 3.19 -1.81
CA GLU A 30 2.63 1.89 -1.40
C GLU A 30 1.15 1.82 -1.82
N ALA A 31 0.68 0.66 -2.25
CA ALA A 31 -0.74 0.44 -2.51
C ALA A 31 -1.13 -1.01 -2.26
N TYR A 32 -2.36 -1.23 -1.80
CA TYR A 32 -2.87 -2.54 -1.41
C TYR A 32 -4.34 -2.70 -1.78
N SER A 33 -4.72 -3.89 -2.25
CA SER A 33 -6.13 -4.28 -2.27
C SER A 33 -6.58 -4.59 -0.85
N LEU A 34 -7.82 -4.23 -0.54
CA LEU A 34 -8.41 -4.38 0.77
C LEU A 34 -9.63 -5.30 0.71
N PHE A 35 -9.89 -6.00 1.81
CA PHE A 35 -11.20 -6.55 2.11
C PHE A 35 -11.92 -5.55 3.02
N GLY A 36 -13.02 -4.96 2.58
CA GLY A 36 -13.76 -3.97 3.36
C GLY A 36 -14.63 -3.05 2.51
N VAL A 37 -14.89 -1.85 3.03
CA VAL A 37 -15.73 -0.83 2.37
C VAL A 37 -15.02 -0.18 1.17
N TYR A 38 -13.69 -0.21 1.16
CA TYR A 38 -12.86 0.26 0.05
C TYR A 38 -12.13 -0.92 -0.57
N ASP A 39 -11.86 -0.82 -1.86
CA ASP A 39 -11.26 -1.89 -2.64
C ASP A 39 -9.74 -1.77 -2.70
N VAL A 40 -9.22 -0.53 -2.72
CA VAL A 40 -7.79 -0.23 -2.75
C VAL A 40 -7.46 0.93 -1.81
N ILE A 41 -6.28 0.89 -1.19
CA ILE A 41 -5.67 2.03 -0.51
C ILE A 41 -4.30 2.31 -1.12
N ALA A 42 -3.98 3.59 -1.32
CA ALA A 42 -2.68 4.04 -1.81
C ALA A 42 -2.10 5.13 -0.91
N LYS A 43 -0.80 5.04 -0.62
CA LYS A 43 -0.03 6.07 0.07
C LYS A 43 0.66 6.94 -0.97
N VAL A 44 0.32 8.22 -1.00
CA VAL A 44 0.85 9.19 -1.96
C VAL A 44 1.70 10.23 -1.22
N GLU A 45 2.90 10.46 -1.72
CA GLU A 45 3.85 11.45 -1.19
C GLU A 45 4.41 12.29 -2.34
N ALA A 46 4.45 13.61 -2.16
CA ALA A 46 5.00 14.54 -3.15
C ALA A 46 5.66 15.76 -2.48
N GLU A 47 6.20 16.67 -3.31
CA GLU A 47 6.86 17.90 -2.90
C GLU A 47 5.93 18.83 -2.10
N ASP A 48 4.66 18.92 -2.51
CA ASP A 48 3.64 19.76 -1.87
C ASP A 48 2.22 19.14 -1.96
N ARG A 49 1.23 19.81 -1.35
CA ARG A 49 -0.16 19.34 -1.33
C ARG A 49 -0.83 19.45 -2.70
N GLN A 50 -0.55 20.52 -3.43
CA GLN A 50 -1.14 20.76 -4.74
C GLN A 50 -0.77 19.63 -5.70
N ARG A 51 0.49 19.20 -5.68
CA ARG A 51 0.94 18.06 -6.49
C ARG A 51 0.16 16.79 -6.18
N ILE A 52 -0.07 16.48 -4.90
CA ILE A 52 -0.86 15.31 -4.50
C ILE A 52 -2.30 15.42 -5.01
N GLU A 53 -2.93 16.59 -4.91
CA GLU A 53 -4.27 16.83 -5.43
C GLU A 53 -4.33 16.63 -6.95
N GLU A 54 -3.34 17.15 -7.69
CA GLU A 54 -3.23 16.97 -9.14
C GLU A 54 -3.08 15.48 -9.52
N ILE A 55 -2.23 14.73 -8.81
CA ILE A 55 -2.07 13.29 -9.04
C ILE A 55 -3.40 12.57 -8.81
N ILE A 56 -4.13 12.90 -7.75
CA ILE A 56 -5.41 12.26 -7.44
C ILE A 56 -6.45 12.58 -8.50
N VAL A 57 -6.60 13.86 -8.88
CA VAL A 57 -7.64 14.32 -9.80
C VAL A 57 -7.35 13.92 -11.25
N TRP A 58 -6.10 14.09 -11.70
CA TRP A 58 -5.74 13.94 -13.10
C TRP A 58 -5.16 12.57 -13.46
N LYS A 59 -4.65 11.82 -12.49
CA LYS A 59 -4.16 10.45 -12.73
C LYS A 59 -5.10 9.42 -12.10
N ILE A 60 -5.22 9.38 -10.77
CA ILE A 60 -5.91 8.29 -10.07
C ILE A 60 -7.40 8.24 -10.41
N ARG A 61 -8.11 9.36 -10.33
CA ARG A 61 -9.55 9.45 -10.66
C ARG A 61 -9.88 9.29 -12.15
N LYS A 62 -8.85 9.25 -13.01
CA LYS A 62 -8.98 9.06 -14.46
C LYS A 62 -8.74 7.63 -14.90
N PHE A 63 -8.24 6.77 -14.01
CA PHE A 63 -8.14 5.35 -14.31
C PHE A 63 -9.52 4.78 -14.61
N ASP A 64 -9.58 3.89 -15.59
CA ASP A 64 -10.78 3.10 -15.81
C ASP A 64 -11.09 2.32 -14.53
N LYS A 65 -12.38 2.03 -14.31
CA LYS A 65 -12.88 1.34 -13.13
C LYS A 65 -12.81 2.10 -11.81
N VAL A 66 -12.19 3.28 -11.71
CA VAL A 66 -12.24 4.07 -10.47
C VAL A 66 -13.59 4.78 -10.35
N ARG A 67 -14.37 4.44 -9.31
CA ARG A 67 -15.69 5.02 -9.06
C ARG A 67 -15.63 6.21 -8.12
N GLN A 68 -14.84 6.10 -7.06
CA GLN A 68 -14.75 7.13 -6.03
C GLN A 68 -13.38 7.07 -5.35
N THR A 69 -12.92 8.23 -4.87
CA THR A 69 -11.80 8.29 -3.94
C THR A 69 -12.13 9.14 -2.73
N ILE A 70 -11.56 8.77 -1.58
CA ILE A 70 -11.50 9.59 -0.36
C ILE A 70 -10.04 9.81 -0.02
N THR A 71 -9.69 11.07 0.27
CA THR A 71 -8.32 11.47 0.58
C THR A 71 -8.20 11.80 2.06
N SER A 72 -7.36 11.08 2.77
CA SER A 72 -7.04 11.27 4.18
C SER A 72 -5.63 11.85 4.31
N TRP A 73 -5.56 13.15 4.57
CA TRP A 73 -4.28 13.85 4.76
C TRP A 73 -3.60 13.42 6.05
N VAL A 74 -2.29 13.17 5.97
CA VAL A 74 -1.50 12.82 7.16
C VAL A 74 -1.10 14.10 7.89
N HIS A 75 -1.58 14.26 9.13
CA HIS A 75 -1.18 15.34 10.02
C HIS A 75 0.07 14.98 10.83
N ALA A 76 0.11 13.75 11.37
CA ALA A 76 1.22 13.18 12.12
C ALA A 76 1.22 11.65 11.97
N GLY A 77 2.39 11.02 12.08
CA GLY A 77 2.54 9.57 11.99
C GLY A 77 3.95 9.12 12.39
N PHE A 78 4.15 7.81 12.50
CA PHE A 78 5.46 7.21 12.74
C PHE A 78 5.66 6.05 11.77
N ASN A 79 6.92 5.80 11.38
CA ASN A 79 7.30 4.61 10.63
C ASN A 79 8.27 3.80 11.49
N ARG A 80 8.00 2.51 11.69
CA ARG A 80 8.91 1.59 12.39
C ARG A 80 9.54 0.67 11.38
N ASP A 81 10.86 0.74 11.24
CA ASP A 81 11.60 -0.22 10.43
C ASP A 81 11.38 -1.65 10.95
N ARG A 82 11.16 -2.61 10.04
CA ARG A 82 11.01 -4.03 10.41
C ARG A 82 12.21 -4.58 11.21
N LYS A 83 13.43 -4.05 11.00
CA LYS A 83 14.62 -4.40 11.79
C LYS A 83 14.51 -3.98 13.26
N THR A 84 13.82 -2.89 13.54
CA THR A 84 13.60 -2.36 14.90
C THR A 84 12.53 -3.16 15.65
N ILE A 85 11.62 -3.80 14.92
CA ILE A 85 10.54 -4.63 15.48
C ILE A 85 11.04 -6.05 15.82
N LEU A 86 11.93 -6.61 14.99
CA LEU A 86 12.51 -7.96 15.15
C LEU A 86 13.89 -7.91 15.83
N GLY A 87 13.98 -7.29 17.01
CA GLY A 87 15.24 -7.16 17.73
C GLY A 87 15.99 -8.49 17.88
N ASN A 88 17.24 -8.56 17.39
CA ASN A 88 18.27 -9.50 17.80
C ASN A 88 17.92 -11.00 17.90
N GLU A 89 17.18 -11.58 16.95
CA GLU A 89 17.24 -13.04 16.79
C GLU A 89 18.60 -13.44 16.21
N LYS A 90 19.48 -13.96 17.07
CA LYS A 90 20.73 -14.61 16.66
C LYS A 90 20.42 -15.70 15.63
N PRO A 91 21.16 -15.81 14.51
CA PRO A 91 21.01 -16.95 13.62
C PRO A 91 21.60 -18.19 14.29
N GLY A 92 20.75 -19.06 14.84
CA GLY A 92 21.19 -20.39 15.27
C GLY A 92 20.31 -21.06 16.33
N LEU A 93 19.38 -21.90 15.87
CA LEU A 93 18.80 -23.14 16.45
C LEU A 93 17.38 -23.26 15.85
N HIS A 94 17.08 -24.11 14.87
CA HIS A 94 17.23 -25.55 14.91
C HIS A 94 17.28 -26.15 13.50
N SER A 95 18.43 -26.71 13.12
CA SER A 95 18.44 -27.95 12.37
C SER A 95 18.10 -29.08 13.35
N ARG A 96 16.82 -29.40 13.52
CA ARG A 96 16.42 -30.72 14.03
C ARG A 96 15.79 -31.47 12.88
N LYS A 97 16.61 -32.33 12.27
CA LYS A 97 16.16 -33.39 11.37
C LYS A 97 15.00 -34.13 12.03
N ALA A 98 13.87 -34.26 11.33
CA ALA A 98 12.80 -35.16 11.74
C ALA A 98 13.37 -36.60 11.85
N PRO A 99 13.11 -37.34 12.94
CA PRO A 99 13.43 -38.76 12.97
C PRO A 99 12.51 -39.49 11.98
N GLN A 100 13.12 -40.27 11.07
CA GLN A 100 12.40 -41.21 10.21
C GLN A 100 11.65 -42.22 11.10
N ALA A 101 10.34 -42.33 10.90
CA ALA A 101 9.55 -43.38 11.51
C ALA A 101 9.91 -44.71 10.83
N LYS A 102 10.45 -45.66 11.60
CA LYS A 102 10.48 -47.06 11.21
C LYS A 102 9.04 -47.60 11.25
N ASN A 103 8.58 -48.12 10.12
CA ASN A 103 7.79 -49.35 10.02
C ASN A 103 7.87 -49.83 8.58
#